data_AF-A0A2H9LQ34-F1
#
_entry.id   AF-A0A2H9LQ34-F1
#
_cell.length_a   1.000
_cell.length_b   1.000
_cell.length_c   1.000
_cell.angle_alpha   90.00
_cell.angle_beta   90.00
_cell.angle_gamma   90.00
#
_symmetry.space_group_name_H-M   'P 1'
#
loop_
_entity.id
_entity.type
_entity.pdbx_description
1 polymer ?
#
loop_
_entity_poly.entity_id
_entity_poly.type
_entity_poly.pdbx_seq_one_letter_code
_entity_poly.pdbx_strand_id
1 'polypeptide(L)'
;EGKIEKELKKRDILFIDSTHNVKIGNDVWKLYLNIIPKLKKGIIIHIHDINIEGEYDKEFVKRNRIFWNEQYLLECFLMFNKEFEIIYKGKEFVWIKRK
;
A
#
# COMPACT_ATOMS: atom_id res chain seq x y z
N GLU A 1 -1.96 19.37 -3.54
CA GLU A 1 -1.19 18.25 -2.91
C GLU A 1 -0.86 18.62 -1.47
N GLY A 2 -0.75 17.66 -0.55
CA GLY A 2 -0.08 17.90 0.74
C GLY A 2 -0.93 18.13 1.99
N LYS A 3 -2.23 17.78 2.02
CA LYS A 3 -3.06 17.99 3.22
C LYS A 3 -2.97 16.80 4.19
N ILE A 4 -3.22 15.58 3.69
CA ILE A 4 -3.23 14.35 4.49
C ILE A 4 -1.87 14.07 5.15
N GLU A 5 -0.76 14.23 4.42
CA GLU A 5 0.58 13.90 4.95
C GLU A 5 1.01 14.87 6.06
N LYS A 6 0.46 16.09 6.05
CA LYS A 6 0.73 17.12 7.05
C LYS A 6 -0.14 16.94 8.30
N GLU A 7 -1.36 16.47 8.15
CA GLU A 7 -2.33 16.29 9.24
C GLU A 7 -2.04 15.07 10.11
N LEU A 8 -1.57 13.97 9.49
CA LEU A 8 -1.25 12.75 10.21
C LEU A 8 -0.09 12.95 11.21
N LYS A 9 -0.26 12.36 12.39
CA LYS A 9 0.67 12.37 13.52
C LYS A 9 1.14 10.96 13.83
N LYS A 10 2.26 10.87 14.55
CA LYS A 10 2.84 9.59 14.98
C LYS A 10 1.77 8.71 15.65
N ARG A 11 1.71 7.43 15.22
CA ARG A 11 0.73 6.39 15.59
C ARG A 11 -0.65 6.52 14.95
N ASP A 12 -0.91 7.52 14.12
CA ASP A 12 -2.12 7.54 13.30
C ASP A 12 -2.01 6.47 12.20
N ILE A 13 -3.18 5.99 11.76
CA ILE A 13 -3.32 4.99 10.71
C ILE A 13 -3.77 5.68 9.43
N LEU A 14 -2.98 5.54 8.37
CA LEU A 14 -3.42 5.80 7.00
C LEU A 14 -3.97 4.49 6.44
N PHE A 15 -5.31 4.39 6.40
CA PHE A 15 -6.01 3.30 5.73
C PHE A 15 -6.13 3.62 4.24
N ILE A 16 -5.70 2.70 3.38
CA ILE A 16 -5.62 2.85 1.93
C ILE A 16 -6.54 1.81 1.31
N ASP A 17 -7.68 2.29 0.80
CA ASP A 17 -8.55 1.56 -0.12
C ASP A 17 -8.52 2.21 -1.50
N SER A 18 -7.80 1.56 -2.39
CA SER A 18 -7.43 2.07 -3.70
C SER A 18 -8.16 1.28 -4.79
N THR A 19 -7.98 1.67 -6.04
CA THR A 19 -8.46 0.88 -7.19
C THR A 19 -7.73 -0.46 -7.40
N HIS A 20 -6.65 -0.74 -6.65
CA HIS A 20 -5.80 -1.93 -6.72
C HIS A 20 -5.15 -2.22 -8.08
N ASN A 21 -5.29 -1.29 -9.03
CA ASN A 21 -4.77 -1.43 -10.38
C ASN A 21 -3.95 -0.19 -10.74
N VAL A 22 -2.64 -0.37 -10.87
CA VAL A 22 -1.71 0.66 -11.32
C VAL A 22 -2.03 1.04 -12.75
N LYS A 23 -2.42 2.29 -12.95
CA LYS A 23 -2.70 2.90 -14.25
C LYS A 23 -2.01 4.26 -14.35
N ILE A 24 -1.98 4.83 -15.56
CA ILE A 24 -1.38 6.14 -15.79
C ILE A 24 -2.05 7.19 -14.89
N GLY A 25 -1.29 7.74 -13.94
CA GLY A 25 -1.71 8.86 -13.10
C GLY A 25 -2.82 8.55 -12.09
N ASN A 26 -3.13 7.28 -11.83
CA ASN A 26 -4.23 6.94 -10.93
C ASN A 26 -3.87 7.09 -9.44
N ASP A 27 -4.82 6.74 -8.59
CA ASP A 27 -4.69 6.74 -7.14
C ASP A 27 -3.55 5.86 -6.65
N VAL A 28 -3.40 4.63 -7.15
CA VAL A 28 -2.26 3.76 -6.79
C VAL A 28 -0.94 4.43 -7.14
N TRP A 29 -0.78 4.90 -8.37
CA TRP A 29 0.41 5.66 -8.78
C TRP A 29 0.70 6.84 -7.84
N LYS A 30 -0.33 7.61 -7.48
CA LYS A 30 -0.22 8.77 -6.60
C LYS A 30 0.16 8.38 -5.17
N LEU A 31 -0.41 7.29 -4.65
CA LEU A 31 -0.12 6.79 -3.31
C LEU A 31 1.36 6.45 -3.14
N TYR A 32 1.90 5.61 -4.03
CA TYR A 32 3.27 5.10 -3.89
C TYR A 32 4.34 6.13 -4.24
N LEU A 33 4.08 7.01 -5.21
CA LEU A 33 5.10 7.96 -5.67
C LEU A 33 5.00 9.35 -5.02
N ASN A 34 3.85 9.72 -4.47
CA ASN A 34 3.64 11.07 -3.94
C ASN A 34 3.25 11.12 -2.47
N ILE A 35 2.42 10.20 -1.98
CA ILE A 35 1.87 10.25 -0.61
C ILE A 35 2.78 9.50 0.35
N ILE A 36 2.94 8.18 0.17
CA ILE A 36 3.69 7.29 1.07
C ILE A 36 5.13 7.80 1.33
N PRO A 37 5.90 8.23 0.32
CA PRO A 37 7.26 8.72 0.55
C PRO A 37 7.32 9.96 1.44
N LYS A 38 6.28 10.80 1.45
CA LYS A 38 6.21 12.07 2.20
C LYS A 38 5.62 11.91 3.61
N LEU A 39 5.12 10.73 3.97
CA LEU A 39 4.58 10.49 5.31
C LEU A 39 5.67 10.65 6.39
N LYS A 40 5.25 11.19 7.54
CA LYS A 40 6.12 11.33 8.72
C LYS A 40 6.47 9.95 9.30
N LYS A 41 7.58 9.89 10.02
CA LYS A 41 7.94 8.70 10.79
C LYS A 41 6.87 8.38 11.84
N GLY A 42 6.58 7.08 11.96
CA GLY A 42 5.67 6.53 12.94
C GLY A 42 4.20 6.52 12.52
N ILE A 43 3.89 6.92 11.27
CA ILE A 43 2.57 6.64 10.67
C ILE A 43 2.49 5.14 10.37
N ILE A 44 1.36 4.55 10.75
CA ILE A 44 0.99 3.18 10.40
C ILE A 44 0.24 3.27 9.08
N ILE A 45 0.67 2.51 8.09
CA ILE A 45 0.03 2.44 6.78
C ILE A 45 -0.65 1.07 6.73
N HIS A 46 -1.89 1.05 6.29
CA HIS A 46 -2.69 -0.17 6.14
C HIS A 46 -3.28 -0.18 4.74
N ILE A 47 -2.89 -1.15 3.93
CA ILE A 47 -3.40 -1.38 2.58
C ILE A 47 -4.25 -2.66 2.65
N HIS A 48 -5.53 -2.57 2.29
CA HIS A 48 -6.43 -3.73 2.33
C HIS A 48 -6.33 -4.56 1.05
N ASP A 49 -6.90 -5.76 1.07
CA ASP A 49 -6.99 -6.68 -0.07
C ASP A 49 -5.65 -6.97 -0.77
N ILE A 50 -4.54 -7.01 -0.01
CA ILE A 50 -3.22 -7.41 -0.51
C ILE A 50 -2.87 -8.79 0.01
N ASN A 51 -2.36 -9.66 -0.87
CA ASN A 51 -1.80 -10.96 -0.50
C ASN A 51 -0.29 -10.99 -0.81
N ILE A 52 0.53 -10.62 0.18
CA ILE A 52 2.00 -10.60 0.03
C ILE A 52 2.56 -12.02 -0.03
N GLU A 53 3.58 -12.22 -0.88
CA GLU A 53 4.25 -13.50 -1.14
C GLU A 53 3.35 -14.54 -1.83
N GLY A 54 2.23 -14.09 -2.40
CA GLY A 54 1.24 -14.93 -3.07
C GLY A 54 0.59 -14.23 -4.26
N GLU A 55 -0.43 -14.85 -4.81
CA GLU A 55 -1.22 -14.31 -5.92
C GLU A 55 -2.58 -13.84 -5.42
N TYR A 56 -3.18 -12.89 -6.13
CA TYR A 56 -4.61 -12.59 -5.97
C TYR A 56 -5.44 -13.87 -6.18
N ASP A 57 -6.58 -13.95 -5.49
CA ASP A 57 -7.45 -15.11 -5.58
C ASP A 57 -7.91 -15.34 -7.04
N LYS A 58 -7.73 -16.58 -7.50
CA LYS A 58 -8.02 -17.01 -8.87
C LYS A 58 -9.47 -16.75 -9.27
N GLU A 59 -10.41 -16.73 -8.33
CA GLU A 59 -11.81 -16.41 -8.61
C GLU A 59 -11.99 -14.97 -9.08
N PHE A 60 -11.25 -14.01 -8.50
CA PHE A 60 -11.28 -12.62 -8.97
C PHE A 60 -10.84 -12.52 -10.44
N VAL A 61 -9.75 -13.21 -10.78
CA VAL A 61 -9.18 -13.19 -12.12
C VAL A 61 -10.08 -13.94 -13.12
N LYS A 62 -10.45 -15.18 -12.82
CA LYS A 62 -11.14 -16.07 -13.76
C LYS A 62 -12.61 -15.72 -13.92
N ARG A 63 -13.32 -15.50 -12.81
CA ARG A 63 -14.77 -15.29 -12.81
C ARG A 63 -15.11 -13.82 -12.98
N ASN A 64 -14.51 -12.96 -12.17
CA ASN A 64 -14.86 -11.55 -12.12
C ASN A 64 -14.06 -10.69 -13.12
N ARG A 65 -13.04 -11.27 -13.78
CA ARG A 65 -12.14 -10.56 -14.71
C ARG A 65 -11.47 -9.34 -14.06
N ILE A 66 -11.16 -9.45 -12.77
CA ILE A 66 -10.46 -8.44 -11.99
C ILE A 66 -8.97 -8.77 -12.00
N PHE A 67 -8.17 -7.84 -12.51
CA PHE A 67 -6.72 -7.97 -12.67
C PHE A 67 -6.02 -6.89 -11.84
N TRP A 68 -6.13 -7.01 -10.52
CA TRP A 68 -5.38 -6.16 -9.62
C TRP A 68 -3.88 -6.48 -9.72
N ASN A 69 -3.06 -5.47 -9.51
CA ASN A 69 -1.61 -5.57 -9.64
C ASN A 69 -0.86 -4.73 -8.58
N GLU A 70 -1.59 -4.09 -7.66
CA GLU A 70 -0.99 -3.28 -6.60
C GLU A 70 -0.07 -4.11 -5.69
N GLN A 71 -0.43 -5.36 -5.37
CA GLN A 71 0.41 -6.20 -4.50
C GLN A 71 1.84 -6.38 -5.03
N TYR A 72 2.00 -6.52 -6.35
CA TYR A 72 3.32 -6.67 -6.97
C TYR A 72 4.11 -5.38 -6.90
N LEU A 73 3.44 -4.23 -7.03
CA LEU A 73 4.08 -2.92 -6.85
C LEU A 73 4.54 -2.74 -5.39
N LEU A 74 3.70 -3.13 -4.42
CA LEU A 74 4.04 -3.08 -3.01
C LEU A 74 5.22 -4.00 -2.67
N GLU A 75 5.24 -5.23 -3.19
CA GLU A 75 6.37 -6.14 -3.02
C GLU A 75 7.66 -5.57 -3.62
N CYS A 76 7.61 -5.02 -4.83
CA CYS A 76 8.76 -4.35 -5.44
C CYS A 76 9.24 -3.17 -4.59
N PHE A 77 8.31 -2.35 -4.08
CA PHE A 77 8.61 -1.23 -3.19
C PHE A 77 9.32 -1.71 -1.90
N LEU A 78 8.91 -2.87 -1.38
CA LEU A 78 9.42 -3.44 -0.14
C LEU A 78 10.68 -4.31 -0.29
N MET A 79 11.02 -4.76 -1.51
CA MET A 79 12.04 -5.79 -1.73
C MET A 79 13.43 -5.45 -1.15
N PHE A 80 13.77 -4.16 -1.10
CA PHE A 80 15.05 -3.68 -0.53
C PHE A 80 14.84 -2.61 0.56
N ASN A 81 13.65 -2.62 1.15
CA ASN A 81 13.24 -1.62 2.12
C ASN A 81 14.08 -1.68 3.41
N LYS A 82 14.56 -0.51 3.86
CA LYS A 82 15.19 -0.30 5.19
C LYS A 82 14.45 0.74 6.05
N GLU A 83 13.41 1.34 5.49
CA GLU A 83 12.70 2.51 6.03
C GLU A 83 11.42 2.10 6.76
N PHE A 84 10.80 0.99 6.35
CA PHE A 84 9.54 0.51 6.88
C PHE A 84 9.71 -0.81 7.64
N GLU A 85 8.88 -1.03 8.64
CA GLU A 85 8.75 -2.31 9.34
C GLU A 85 7.36 -2.89 9.08
N ILE A 86 7.30 -4.18 8.75
CA ILE A 86 6.04 -4.90 8.54
C ILE A 86 5.52 -5.37 9.91
N ILE A 87 4.31 -4.95 10.27
CA ILE A 87 3.67 -5.28 11.55
C ILE A 87 2.75 -6.50 11.40
N TYR A 88 2.09 -6.65 10.25
CA TYR A 88 1.16 -7.74 9.99
C TYR A 88 1.13 -8.10 8.49
N LYS A 89 1.11 -9.41 8.20
CA LYS A 89 0.93 -9.98 6.86
C LYS A 89 -0.30 -10.90 6.89
N GLY A 90 -1.31 -10.62 6.07
CA GLY A 90 -2.51 -11.43 5.87
C GLY A 90 -3.25 -10.97 4.61
N LYS A 91 -4.58 -11.14 4.53
CA LYS A 91 -5.41 -10.48 3.49
C LYS A 91 -5.44 -8.95 3.61
N GLU A 92 -4.94 -8.47 4.73
CA GLU A 92 -4.72 -7.08 5.07
C GLU A 92 -3.23 -6.90 5.31
N PHE A 93 -2.65 -5.78 4.88
CA PHE A 93 -1.22 -5.53 5.02
C PHE A 93 -0.93 -4.25 5.81
N VAL A 94 -0.15 -4.37 6.89
CA VAL A 94 0.11 -3.26 7.83
C VAL A 94 1.61 -3.10 8.10
N TRP A 95 2.08 -1.86 8.03
CA TRP A 95 3.49 -1.50 8.19
C TRP A 95 3.65 -0.08 8.77
N ILE A 96 4.81 0.21 9.36
CA ILE A 96 5.12 1.50 9.97
C ILE A 96 6.39 2.09 9.37
N LYS A 97 6.35 3.37 9.02
CA LYS A 97 7.55 4.10 8.58
C LYS A 97 8.45 4.40 9.77
N ARG A 98 9.65 3.83 9.81
CA ARG A 98 10.62 3.93 10.91
C ARG A 98 11.73 4.94 10.69
N LYS A 99 12.04 5.32 9.46
CA LYS A 99 13.05 6.34 9.14
C LYS A 99 12.44 7.45 8.29
#